data_AF-K7FFS6-F1
#
_entry.id   AF-K7FFS6-F1
#
_cell.length_a   1.000
_cell.length_b   1.000
_cell.length_c   1.000
_cell.angle_alpha   90.00
_cell.angle_beta   90.00
_cell.angle_gamma   90.00
#
_symmetry.space_group_name_H-M   'P 1'
#
loop_
_entity.id
_entity.type
_entity.pdbx_description
1 polymer ?
#
loop_
_entity_poly.entity_id
_entity_poly.type
_entity_poly.pdbx_seq_one_letter_code
_entity_poly.pdbx_strand_id
1 'polypeptide(L)'
;MDEFKSHVYMAWNIPQEDSGIDIGDISERKALRKKLQCKTFRWYLVSVYPEMRMYSDTIAYGVLQNSLKSDLCLDQGPDTENIPIMYICHGMTPQNVYYTSNQQIHVGVLSPTIDDDDNRCLVDVNSRPRLIECNYAKAKRMKLYWQFTQ
;
A
#
# COMPACT_ATOMS: atom_id res chain seq x y z
N MET A 1 3.26 -16.80 -4.64
CA MET A 1 2.66 -15.82 -5.58
C MET A 1 3.75 -15.13 -6.40
N ASP A 2 4.82 -15.86 -6.79
CA ASP A 2 5.95 -15.31 -7.58
C ASP A 2 6.44 -13.94 -7.07
N GLU A 3 6.58 -12.95 -7.95
CA GLU A 3 6.95 -11.57 -7.63
C GLU A 3 5.88 -10.83 -6.80
N PHE A 4 4.61 -11.22 -6.91
CA PHE A 4 3.46 -10.61 -6.23
C PHE A 4 3.31 -11.03 -4.76
N LYS A 5 4.24 -11.82 -4.22
CA LYS A 5 4.26 -12.11 -2.78
C LYS A 5 4.51 -10.84 -1.95
N SER A 6 5.19 -9.83 -2.50
CA SER A 6 5.44 -8.55 -1.84
C SER A 6 4.15 -7.82 -1.51
N HIS A 7 3.08 -7.97 -2.31
CA HIS A 7 1.77 -7.40 -2.04
C HIS A 7 1.15 -7.89 -0.73
N VAL A 8 1.44 -9.13 -0.31
CA VAL A 8 0.97 -9.67 0.97
C VAL A 8 1.68 -8.99 2.15
N TYR A 9 3.01 -8.88 2.07
CA TYR A 9 3.80 -8.17 3.08
C TYR A 9 3.40 -6.70 3.20
N MET A 10 3.18 -6.05 2.06
CA MET A 10 2.71 -4.67 1.98
C MET A 10 1.32 -4.51 2.61
N ALA A 11 0.35 -5.36 2.24
CA ALA A 11 -1.02 -5.29 2.77
C ALA A 11 -1.08 -5.53 4.28
N TRP A 12 -0.22 -6.40 4.82
CA TRP A 12 -0.16 -6.69 6.25
C TRP A 12 0.79 -5.76 7.02
N ASN A 13 1.41 -4.80 6.34
CA ASN A 13 2.40 -3.89 6.94
C ASN A 13 3.55 -4.62 7.66
N ILE A 14 4.05 -5.69 7.04
CA ILE A 14 5.13 -6.54 7.57
C ILE A 14 6.39 -6.32 6.72
N PRO A 15 7.58 -6.18 7.32
CA PRO A 15 8.84 -6.14 6.57
C PRO A 15 9.01 -7.35 5.64
N GLN A 16 9.54 -7.14 4.42
CA GLN A 16 9.82 -8.27 3.51
C GLN A 16 11.03 -9.11 3.96
N GLU A 17 11.99 -8.45 4.60
CA GLU A 17 13.20 -9.05 5.18
C GLU A 17 13.05 -9.02 6.70
N ASP A 18 13.60 -10.03 7.38
CA ASP A 18 13.59 -10.13 8.85
C ASP A 18 12.20 -10.02 9.50
N SER A 19 11.16 -10.48 8.80
CA SER A 19 9.76 -10.46 9.26
C SER A 19 9.48 -11.31 10.50
N GLY A 20 10.38 -12.23 10.84
CA GLY A 20 10.17 -13.24 11.88
C GLY A 20 9.11 -14.30 11.54
N ILE A 21 8.54 -14.27 10.34
CA ILE A 21 7.53 -15.24 9.91
C ILE A 21 8.22 -16.53 9.47
N ASP A 22 7.97 -17.61 10.22
CA ASP A 22 8.28 -18.96 9.78
C ASP A 22 7.15 -19.50 8.89
N ILE A 23 7.47 -19.73 7.61
CA ILE A 23 6.53 -20.30 6.63
C ILE A 23 6.62 -21.83 6.55
N GLY A 24 7.54 -22.45 7.31
CA GLY A 24 7.88 -23.86 7.23
C GLY A 24 8.51 -24.29 5.91
N ASP A 25 8.68 -25.60 5.74
CA ASP A 25 9.17 -26.17 4.47
C ASP A 25 8.05 -26.22 3.42
N ILE A 26 8.31 -25.60 2.27
CA ILE A 26 7.41 -25.56 1.12
C ILE A 26 7.97 -26.28 -0.11
N SER A 27 9.02 -27.10 0.07
CA SER A 27 9.72 -27.80 -1.01
C SER A 27 8.80 -28.74 -1.79
N GLU A 28 7.95 -29.51 -1.11
CA GLU A 28 6.98 -30.39 -1.77
C GLU A 28 5.96 -29.62 -2.61
N ARG A 29 5.46 -28.49 -2.10
CA ARG A 29 4.51 -27.63 -2.84
C ARG A 29 5.16 -27.02 -4.09
N LYS A 30 6.44 -26.61 -4.00
CA LYS A 30 7.21 -26.13 -5.16
C LYS A 30 7.47 -27.25 -6.17
N ALA A 31 7.79 -28.46 -5.72
CA ALA A 31 8.00 -29.62 -6.59
C ALA A 31 6.72 -30.01 -7.33
N LEU A 32 5.58 -30.01 -6.64
CA LEU A 32 4.26 -30.26 -7.23
C LEU A 32 3.94 -29.25 -8.34
N ARG A 33 4.17 -27.94 -8.08
CA ARG A 33 3.97 -26.87 -9.07
C ARG A 33 4.79 -27.11 -10.34
N LYS A 34 6.05 -27.53 -10.20
CA LYS A 34 6.93 -27.86 -11.33
C LYS A 34 6.45 -29.09 -12.09
N LYS A 35 6.08 -30.16 -11.38
CA LYS A 35 5.59 -31.43 -11.97
C LYS A 35 4.33 -31.21 -12.80
N LEU A 36 3.40 -30.39 -12.32
CA LEU A 36 2.14 -30.09 -13.00
C LEU A 36 2.24 -29.00 -14.08
N GLN A 37 3.44 -28.45 -14.31
CA GLN A 37 3.67 -27.38 -15.30
C GLN A 37 2.71 -26.19 -15.10
N CYS A 38 2.45 -25.81 -13.85
CA CYS A 38 1.51 -24.74 -13.53
C CYS A 38 1.95 -23.40 -14.15
N LYS A 39 0.98 -22.58 -14.53
CA LYS A 39 1.21 -21.20 -14.99
C LYS A 39 1.74 -20.30 -13.87
N THR A 40 2.26 -19.13 -14.23
CA THR A 40 2.73 -18.12 -13.28
C THR A 40 1.57 -17.40 -12.60
N PHE A 41 1.83 -16.77 -11.45
CA PHE A 41 0.82 -15.94 -10.80
C PHE A 41 0.46 -14.72 -11.65
N ARG A 42 1.41 -14.19 -12.44
CA ARG A 42 1.12 -13.17 -13.44
C ARG A 42 0.08 -13.62 -14.47
N TRP A 43 0.17 -14.86 -14.96
CA TRP A 43 -0.84 -15.42 -15.87
C TRP A 43 -2.21 -15.47 -15.20
N TYR A 44 -2.27 -15.86 -13.93
CA TYR A 44 -3.52 -15.86 -13.16
C TYR A 44 -4.14 -14.45 -13.07
N LEU A 45 -3.35 -13.44 -12.70
CA LEU A 45 -3.85 -12.06 -12.61
C LEU A 45 -4.30 -11.51 -13.97
N VAL A 46 -3.61 -11.82 -15.06
CA VAL A 46 -3.97 -11.25 -16.39
C VAL A 46 -5.08 -12.04 -17.08
N SER A 47 -5.21 -13.33 -16.83
CA SER A 47 -6.14 -14.21 -17.57
C SER A 47 -7.34 -14.71 -16.77
N VAL A 48 -7.25 -14.76 -15.45
CA VAL A 48 -8.30 -15.32 -14.57
C VAL A 48 -8.93 -14.23 -13.70
N TYR A 49 -8.13 -13.30 -13.17
CA TYR A 49 -8.64 -12.23 -12.30
C TYR A 49 -8.08 -10.83 -12.67
N PRO A 50 -8.39 -10.32 -13.88
CA PRO A 50 -7.85 -9.07 -14.41
C PRO A 50 -8.30 -7.81 -13.66
N GLU A 51 -9.38 -7.90 -12.87
CA GLU A 51 -9.90 -6.80 -12.07
C GLU A 51 -9.05 -6.55 -10.81
N MET A 52 -8.21 -7.49 -10.39
CA MET A 52 -7.34 -7.33 -9.22
C MET A 52 -6.28 -6.26 -9.49
N ARG A 53 -6.21 -5.25 -8.61
CA ARG A 53 -5.25 -4.15 -8.74
C ARG A 53 -3.84 -4.61 -8.38
N MET A 54 -2.87 -4.23 -9.21
CA MET A 54 -1.45 -4.50 -9.00
C MET A 54 -0.72 -3.21 -8.62
N TYR A 55 -0.17 -3.16 -7.41
CA TYR A 55 0.66 -2.04 -6.94
C TYR A 55 2.13 -2.27 -7.32
N SER A 56 2.54 -1.80 -8.50
CA SER A 56 3.90 -2.00 -9.02
C SER A 56 4.82 -0.80 -8.83
N ASP A 57 4.27 0.36 -8.47
CA ASP A 57 4.99 1.62 -8.31
C ASP A 57 5.28 1.98 -6.85
N THR A 58 4.84 1.16 -5.89
CA THR A 58 5.15 1.34 -4.46
C THR A 58 6.63 1.04 -4.19
N ILE A 59 7.37 2.04 -3.68
CA ILE A 59 8.81 1.93 -3.39
C ILE A 59 9.10 1.86 -1.89
N ALA A 60 8.17 2.30 -1.04
CA ALA A 60 8.23 2.13 0.40
C ALA A 60 6.81 1.98 0.97
N TYR A 61 6.69 1.22 2.05
CA TYR A 61 5.46 1.11 2.82
C TYR A 61 5.79 0.98 4.30
N GLY A 62 4.84 1.30 5.17
CA GLY A 62 5.07 1.30 6.61
C GLY A 62 4.08 2.18 7.35
N VAL A 63 4.57 2.79 8.42
CA VAL A 63 3.91 3.92 9.09
C VAL A 63 4.71 5.20 8.84
N LEU A 64 4.03 6.34 8.73
CA LEU A 64 4.71 7.64 8.67
C LEU A 64 4.76 8.25 10.08
N GLN A 65 5.89 8.05 10.76
CA GLN A 65 6.13 8.48 12.13
C GLN A 65 6.61 9.94 12.18
N ASN A 66 6.10 10.70 13.15
CA ASN A 66 6.58 12.06 13.41
C ASN A 66 7.92 12.03 14.16
N SER A 67 8.96 12.64 13.59
CA SER A 67 10.30 12.65 14.20
C SER A 67 10.41 13.50 15.48
N LEU A 68 9.52 14.47 15.67
CA LEU A 68 9.46 15.31 16.88
C LEU A 68 8.61 14.69 18.00
N LYS A 69 7.73 13.74 17.64
CA LYS A 69 6.82 13.00 18.54
C LYS A 69 6.73 11.55 18.06
N SER A 70 7.71 10.74 18.46
CA SER A 70 7.86 9.36 17.98
C SER A 70 6.72 8.43 18.38
N ASP A 71 5.88 8.82 19.32
CA ASP A 71 4.65 8.11 19.68
C ASP A 71 3.50 8.37 18.69
N LEU A 72 3.63 9.36 17.79
CA LEU A 72 2.58 9.76 16.85
C LEU A 72 2.91 9.40 15.40
N CYS A 73 1.92 8.81 14.73
CA CYS A 73 1.95 8.40 13.33
C CYS A 73 0.82 9.08 12.55
N LEU A 74 1.03 9.28 11.24
CA LEU A 74 -0.04 9.65 10.32
C LEU A 74 -1.09 8.54 10.28
N ASP A 75 -2.35 8.93 10.41
CA ASP A 75 -3.49 8.02 10.42
C ASP A 75 -4.58 8.56 9.49
N GLN A 76 -5.31 7.67 8.83
CA GLN A 76 -6.40 8.05 7.94
C GLN A 76 -7.52 8.83 8.66
N GLY A 77 -7.67 8.61 9.98
CA GLY A 77 -8.73 9.20 10.78
C GLY A 77 -10.11 8.62 10.45
N PRO A 78 -11.20 9.31 10.85
CA PRO A 78 -12.56 8.89 10.51
C PRO A 78 -12.83 8.99 9.00
N ASP A 79 -13.37 7.92 8.42
CA ASP A 79 -13.63 7.83 6.97
C ASP A 79 -14.59 8.92 6.45
N THR A 80 -15.43 9.48 7.32
CA THR A 80 -16.44 10.49 6.99
C THR A 80 -15.86 11.88 6.72
N GLU A 81 -14.66 12.17 7.23
CA GLU A 81 -14.10 13.52 7.18
C GLU A 81 -13.07 13.70 6.06
N ASN A 82 -12.42 12.61 5.61
CA ASN A 82 -11.32 12.67 4.65
C ASN A 82 -10.18 13.61 5.12
N ILE A 83 -9.99 13.72 6.43
CA ILE A 83 -8.96 14.53 7.07
C ILE A 83 -8.04 13.56 7.82
N PRO A 84 -6.78 13.42 7.38
CA PRO A 84 -5.85 12.58 8.10
C PRO A 84 -5.49 13.24 9.44
N ILE A 85 -5.23 12.41 10.44
CA ILE A 85 -4.91 12.85 11.79
C ILE A 85 -3.51 12.36 12.20
N MET A 86 -2.99 12.93 13.30
CA MET A 86 -1.89 12.31 14.04
C MET A 86 -2.49 11.47 15.16
N TYR A 87 -2.11 10.20 15.25
CA TYR A 87 -2.60 9.29 16.27
C TYR A 87 -1.47 8.44 16.87
N ILE A 88 -1.72 7.81 18.02
CA ILE A 88 -0.73 6.93 18.65
C ILE A 88 -0.36 5.81 17.67
N CYS A 89 0.94 5.62 17.44
CA CYS A 89 1.44 4.58 16.54
C CYS A 89 1.00 3.20 17.02
N HIS A 90 0.18 2.52 16.22
CA HIS A 90 -0.27 1.14 16.46
C HIS A 90 -0.09 0.22 15.25
N GLY A 91 0.28 0.76 14.08
CA GLY A 91 0.66 -0.03 12.90
C GLY A 91 -0.47 -0.84 12.27
N MET A 92 -1.73 -0.53 12.61
CA MET A 92 -2.90 -1.14 11.98
C MET A 92 -3.25 -0.39 10.71
N THR A 93 -4.13 -0.99 9.90
CA THR A 93 -4.46 -0.52 8.54
C THR A 93 -4.71 0.98 8.38
N PRO A 94 -5.41 1.69 9.29
CA PRO A 94 -5.57 3.15 9.22
C PRO A 94 -4.26 3.95 9.13
N GLN A 95 -3.15 3.40 9.63
CA GLN A 95 -1.81 4.00 9.65
C GLN A 95 -0.89 3.45 8.57
N ASN A 96 -1.37 2.53 7.73
CA ASN A 96 -0.56 2.04 6.63
C ASN A 96 -0.35 3.19 5.64
N VAL A 97 0.91 3.42 5.30
CA VAL A 97 1.32 4.42 4.34
C VAL A 97 2.10 3.74 3.23
N TYR A 98 1.83 4.13 1.98
CA TYR A 98 2.52 3.62 0.80
C TYR A 98 3.04 4.80 -0.02
N TYR A 99 4.35 4.84 -0.22
CA TYR A 99 5.02 5.86 -1.00
C TYR A 99 5.37 5.31 -2.38
N THR A 100 4.94 6.01 -3.41
CA THR A 100 5.11 5.57 -4.80
C THR A 100 6.29 6.26 -5.48
N SER A 101 6.78 5.66 -6.57
CA SER A 101 7.80 6.26 -7.44
C SER A 101 7.33 7.58 -8.09
N ASN A 102 6.02 7.82 -8.12
CA ASN A 102 5.40 9.07 -8.55
C ASN A 102 5.34 10.13 -7.44
N GLN A 103 6.00 9.93 -6.30
CA GLN A 103 6.02 10.83 -5.16
C GLN A 103 4.65 11.02 -4.50
N GLN A 104 3.76 10.03 -4.59
CA GLN A 104 2.44 10.07 -3.96
C GLN A 104 2.46 9.29 -2.65
N ILE A 105 1.68 9.74 -1.67
CA ILE A 105 1.51 9.09 -0.37
C ILE A 105 0.07 8.60 -0.29
N HIS A 106 -0.12 7.28 -0.30
CA HIS A 106 -1.39 6.63 -0.03
C HIS A 106 -1.48 6.35 1.47
N VAL A 107 -2.67 6.51 2.06
CA VAL A 107 -2.91 6.31 3.49
C VAL A 107 -4.12 5.41 3.68
N GLY A 108 -4.00 4.40 4.54
CA GLY A 108 -5.10 3.50 4.90
C GLY A 108 -5.12 2.19 4.11
N VAL A 109 -6.33 1.73 3.79
CA VAL A 109 -6.54 0.51 2.99
C VAL A 109 -6.16 0.77 1.53
N LEU A 110 -5.40 -0.15 0.93
CA LEU A 110 -5.25 -0.19 -0.52
C LEU A 110 -6.45 -0.93 -1.13
N SER A 111 -7.08 -0.30 -2.10
CA SER A 111 -8.23 -0.87 -2.78
C SER A 111 -7.85 -2.17 -3.54
N PRO A 112 -8.66 -3.25 -3.43
CA PRO A 112 -8.31 -4.56 -3.97
C PRO A 112 -8.48 -4.66 -5.50
N THR A 113 -9.33 -3.85 -6.10
CA THR A 113 -9.72 -3.96 -7.52
C THR A 113 -9.54 -2.64 -8.26
N ILE A 114 -9.44 -2.72 -9.59
CA ILE A 114 -9.17 -1.56 -10.45
C ILE A 114 -10.35 -0.60 -10.57
N ASP A 115 -11.57 -1.09 -10.36
CA ASP A 115 -12.84 -0.36 -10.43
C ASP A 115 -13.23 0.31 -9.11
N ASP A 116 -12.51 0.03 -8.04
CA ASP A 116 -12.71 0.65 -6.73
C ASP A 116 -11.82 1.90 -6.58
N ASP A 117 -12.46 3.02 -6.27
CA ASP A 117 -11.86 4.36 -6.20
C ASP A 117 -11.35 4.72 -4.79
N ASP A 118 -11.36 3.78 -3.84
CA ASP A 118 -10.96 4.01 -2.44
C ASP A 118 -9.46 4.31 -2.22
N ASN A 119 -8.65 4.34 -3.28
CA ASN A 119 -7.25 4.75 -3.18
C ASN A 119 -7.14 6.26 -2.92
N ARG A 120 -7.04 6.62 -1.64
CA ARG A 120 -6.87 8.00 -1.18
C ARG A 120 -5.40 8.36 -1.06
N CYS A 121 -5.05 9.50 -1.66
CA CYS A 121 -3.74 10.12 -1.56
C CYS A 121 -3.79 11.28 -0.56
N LEU A 122 -2.66 11.54 0.10
CA LEU A 122 -2.43 12.76 0.86
C LEU A 122 -2.31 13.94 -0.10
N VAL A 123 -3.14 14.96 0.08
CA VAL A 123 -3.20 16.15 -0.78
C VAL A 123 -3.20 17.42 0.07
N ASP A 124 -2.38 18.40 -0.32
CA ASP A 124 -2.46 19.75 0.24
C ASP A 124 -3.62 20.53 -0.42
N VAL A 125 -4.63 20.87 0.39
CA VAL A 125 -5.74 21.74 0.02
C VAL A 125 -5.69 22.99 0.88
N ASN A 126 -5.17 24.08 0.31
CA ASN A 126 -5.04 25.39 0.98
C ASN A 126 -4.27 25.30 2.31
N SER A 127 -3.10 24.67 2.30
CA SER A 127 -2.24 24.43 3.46
C SER A 127 -2.86 23.51 4.52
N ARG A 128 -3.80 22.65 4.12
CA ARG A 128 -4.43 21.66 4.98
C ARG A 128 -4.38 20.28 4.33
N PRO A 129 -3.87 19.25 5.02
CA PRO A 129 -3.83 17.91 4.48
C PRO A 129 -5.25 17.34 4.37
N ARG A 130 -5.52 16.66 3.25
CA ARG A 130 -6.76 15.92 2.97
C ARG A 130 -6.44 14.59 2.35
N LEU A 131 -7.33 13.62 2.54
CA LEU A 131 -7.31 12.36 1.83
C LEU A 131 -8.30 12.44 0.67
N ILE A 132 -7.79 12.40 -0.56
CA ILE A 132 -8.60 12.55 -1.78
C ILE A 132 -8.22 11.43 -2.73
N GLU A 133 -9.19 10.88 -3.45
CA GLU A 133 -8.95 9.90 -4.50
C GLU A 133 -7.82 10.35 -5.44
N CYS A 134 -6.80 9.51 -5.59
CA CYS A 134 -5.57 9.87 -6.29
C CYS A 134 -5.82 10.28 -7.75
N ASN A 135 -6.72 9.56 -8.44
CA ASN A 135 -7.09 9.83 -9.83
C ASN A 135 -7.78 11.19 -9.97
N TYR A 136 -8.71 11.50 -9.07
CA TYR A 136 -9.39 12.79 -9.04
C TYR A 136 -8.40 13.93 -8.76
N ALA A 137 -7.56 13.80 -7.73
CA ALA A 137 -6.58 14.80 -7.37
C ALA A 137 -5.59 15.09 -8.51
N LYS A 138 -5.15 14.04 -9.23
CA LYS A 138 -4.31 14.16 -10.42
C LYS A 138 -5.03 14.87 -11.56
N ALA A 139 -6.27 14.48 -11.87
CA ALA A 139 -7.08 15.10 -12.93
C ALA A 139 -7.34 16.60 -12.66
N LYS A 140 -7.52 16.97 -11.39
CA LYS A 140 -7.70 18.36 -10.95
C LYS A 140 -6.39 19.12 -10.71
N ARG A 141 -5.22 18.50 -10.99
CA ARG A 141 -3.89 19.11 -10.79
C ARG A 141 -3.69 19.64 -9.37
N MET A 142 -4.17 18.89 -8.38
CA MET A 142 -4.00 19.23 -6.97
C MET A 142 -2.56 18.97 -6.51
N LYS A 143 -2.21 19.47 -5.33
CA LYS A 143 -0.88 19.27 -4.74
C LYS A 143 -0.81 17.92 -4.02
N LEU A 144 -0.50 16.86 -4.76
CA LEU A 144 -0.44 15.48 -4.24
C LEU A 144 0.96 14.83 -4.30
N TYR A 145 1.98 15.61 -4.65
CA TYR A 145 3.36 15.12 -4.80
C TYR A 145 4.20 15.59 -3.60
N TRP A 146 4.81 14.63 -2.90
CA TRP A 146 5.55 14.82 -1.65
C TRP A 146 6.98 14.33 -1.84
N GLN A 147 7.95 15.25 -1.74
CA GLN A 147 9.36 14.92 -1.84
C GLN A 147 9.98 14.78 -0.46
N PHE A 148 10.57 13.62 -0.18
CA PHE A 148 11.42 13.42 0.99
C PHE A 148 12.86 13.71 0.61
N THR A 149 13.45 14.69 1.29
CA THR A 149 14.90 14.87 1.33
C THR A 149 15.42 14.12 2.54
N GLN A 150 16.29 13.13 2.32
CA GLN A 150 17.10 12.53 3.38
C GLN A 150 18.29 13.42 3.70
#